data_AF-A0A355SA73-F1
#
_entry.id   AF-A0A355SA73-F1
#
_cell.length_a   1.000
_cell.length_b   1.000
_cell.length_c   1.000
_cell.angle_alpha   90.00
_cell.angle_beta   90.00
_cell.angle_gamma   90.00
#
_symmetry.space_group_name_H-M   'P 1'
#
loop_
_entity.id
_entity.type
_entity.pdbx_description
1 polymer ?
#
loop_
_entity_poly.entity_id
_entity_poly.type
_entity_poly.pdbx_seq_one_letter_code
_entity_poly.pdbx_strand_id
1 'polypeptide(L)'
;MNRTLLFVLSLLAATGAALGAEEPGDTTKVNILEIIKEGGLMMWPLGALSIGALVLILLLFFTINRRNVVNDRFMRVAESLIRKRDYLGLAGYAHRRGECIARITQKTFDFVTKNPEAKFNEIRDVAEAEGSRQASTLNQRISYLADIGAIAPMVGLLGTVFGMIRAFLEINTGNVEVVRQMKLAGGVAEALVTTASGLSIGILAMIFYSVFRGRVQRYLTELEAAATHLLALLGSQFQQSERYRPDKKAPAPAPEPADTYQLPRSQRPAPARPSQSDPPGA
;
A
#
# COMPACT_ATOMS: atom_id res chain seq x y z
N MET A 1 13.17 -5.74 19.44
CA MET A 1 12.36 -6.88 19.90
C MET A 1 11.26 -6.28 20.78
N ASN A 2 10.06 -6.13 20.21
CA ASN A 2 9.12 -5.09 20.63
C ASN A 2 8.37 -5.44 21.92
N ARG A 3 8.55 -4.62 22.97
CA ARG A 3 7.82 -4.71 24.25
C ARG A 3 6.29 -4.66 24.06
N THR A 4 5.80 -3.99 23.01
CA THR A 4 4.38 -3.98 22.62
C THR A 4 3.87 -5.32 22.10
N LEU A 5 4.72 -6.19 21.54
CA LEU A 5 4.35 -7.54 21.12
C LEU A 5 4.14 -8.43 22.34
N LEU A 6 5.06 -8.36 23.32
CA LEU A 6 4.91 -9.07 24.60
C LEU A 6 3.74 -8.52 25.40
N PHE A 7 3.50 -7.21 25.38
CA PHE A 7 2.35 -6.61 26.05
C PHE A 7 1.03 -7.02 25.41
N VAL A 8 0.92 -7.07 24.07
CA VAL A 8 -0.32 -7.49 23.40
C VAL A 8 -0.52 -8.99 23.51
N LEU A 9 0.54 -9.81 23.48
CA LEU A 9 0.45 -11.25 23.71
C LEU A 9 0.13 -11.57 25.18
N SER A 10 0.68 -10.80 26.14
CA SER A 10 0.34 -10.94 27.56
C SER A 10 -1.05 -10.39 27.87
N LEU A 11 -1.51 -9.35 27.17
CA LEU A 11 -2.88 -8.86 27.26
C LEU A 11 -3.84 -9.86 26.62
N LEU A 12 -3.49 -10.52 25.52
CA LEU A 12 -4.28 -11.61 24.92
C LEU A 12 -4.41 -12.81 25.87
N ALA A 13 -3.34 -13.14 26.60
CA ALA A 13 -3.36 -14.17 27.65
C ALA A 13 -4.15 -13.71 28.90
N ALA A 14 -4.09 -12.43 29.25
CA ALA A 14 -4.79 -11.87 30.41
C ALA A 14 -6.29 -11.62 30.14
N THR A 15 -6.70 -11.22 28.93
CA THR A 15 -8.12 -11.02 28.59
C THR A 15 -8.85 -12.35 28.36
N GLY A 16 -8.12 -13.40 27.96
CA GLY A 16 -8.63 -14.78 28.03
C GLY A 16 -8.87 -15.26 29.48
N ALA A 17 -8.17 -14.68 30.46
CA ALA A 17 -8.37 -14.95 31.89
C ALA A 17 -9.36 -13.97 32.56
N ALA A 18 -9.62 -12.80 31.98
CA ALA A 18 -10.42 -11.73 32.63
C ALA A 18 -11.93 -11.80 32.34
N LEU A 19 -12.40 -12.65 31.42
CA LEU A 19 -13.83 -12.85 31.13
C LEU A 19 -14.45 -14.05 31.88
N GLY A 20 -13.75 -14.57 32.90
CA GLY A 20 -14.26 -15.64 33.77
C GLY A 20 -13.59 -15.58 35.13
N ALA A 21 -13.98 -14.61 35.96
CA ALA A 21 -13.60 -14.55 37.36
C ALA A 21 -14.87 -14.40 38.22
N GLU A 22 -15.54 -15.53 38.45
CA GLU A 22 -16.02 -15.88 39.79
C GLU A 22 -15.22 -17.13 40.22
N GLU A 23 -14.58 -17.06 41.38
CA GLU A 23 -13.70 -18.10 41.95
C GLU A 23 -14.49 -19.25 42.63
N PRO A 24 -13.84 -20.21 43.32
CA PRO A 24 -12.90 -21.22 42.86
C PRO A 24 -13.52 -22.61 43.11
N GLY A 25 -13.78 -23.38 42.06
CA GLY A 25 -14.42 -24.68 42.17
C GLY A 25 -14.02 -25.60 41.03
N ASP A 26 -12.96 -26.37 41.29
CA ASP A 26 -12.48 -27.52 40.54
C ASP A 26 -12.05 -27.34 39.07
N THR A 27 -10.82 -27.74 38.85
CA THR A 27 -10.08 -27.79 37.59
C THR A 27 -10.72 -28.72 36.56
N THR A 28 -11.86 -28.35 35.98
CA THR A 28 -12.25 -28.92 34.70
C THR A 28 -11.43 -28.19 33.64
N LYS A 29 -10.35 -28.82 33.20
CA LYS A 29 -9.63 -28.45 31.98
C LYS A 29 -10.68 -28.20 30.91
N VAL A 30 -10.95 -26.94 30.58
CA VAL A 30 -11.86 -26.59 29.49
C VAL A 30 -11.15 -27.03 28.21
N ASN A 31 -11.31 -28.30 27.87
CA ASN A 31 -10.69 -28.87 26.70
C ASN A 31 -11.33 -28.17 25.51
N ILE A 32 -10.52 -27.45 24.73
CA ILE A 32 -10.97 -26.81 23.48
C ILE A 32 -11.67 -27.85 22.57
N LEU A 33 -11.24 -29.11 22.68
CA LEU A 33 -11.82 -30.29 22.03
C LEU A 33 -13.24 -30.64 22.49
N GLU A 34 -13.63 -30.29 23.71
CA GLU A 34 -14.97 -30.52 24.28
C GLU A 34 -15.93 -29.42 23.82
N ILE A 35 -15.49 -28.15 23.82
CA ILE A 35 -16.22 -27.02 23.22
C ILE A 35 -16.47 -27.25 21.72
N ILE A 36 -15.47 -27.77 20.99
CA ILE A 36 -15.62 -28.10 19.56
C ILE A 36 -16.62 -29.25 19.34
N LYS A 37 -16.70 -30.21 20.26
CA LYS A 37 -17.67 -31.30 20.18
C LYS A 37 -19.10 -30.84 20.50
N GLU A 38 -19.25 -29.85 21.38
CA GLU A 38 -20.55 -29.30 21.78
C GLU A 38 -21.15 -28.30 20.78
N GLY A 39 -20.36 -27.54 20.02
CA GLY A 39 -20.87 -26.55 19.06
C GLY A 39 -21.36 -27.11 17.70
N GLY A 40 -21.41 -28.44 17.56
CA GLY A 40 -22.02 -29.13 16.42
C GLY A 40 -21.48 -28.77 15.03
N LEU A 41 -22.33 -28.86 13.99
CA LEU A 41 -21.88 -28.82 12.58
C LEU A 41 -21.29 -27.46 12.19
N MET A 42 -21.78 -26.37 12.80
CA MET A 42 -21.34 -25.01 12.47
C MET A 42 -20.01 -24.61 13.09
N MET A 43 -19.43 -25.44 13.97
CA MET A 43 -18.07 -25.24 14.47
C MET A 43 -16.99 -25.47 13.42
N TRP A 44 -17.22 -26.32 12.41
CA TRP A 44 -16.25 -26.59 11.35
C TRP A 44 -15.91 -25.36 10.49
N PRO A 45 -16.89 -24.65 9.90
CA PRO A 45 -16.60 -23.41 9.16
C PRO A 45 -16.03 -22.31 10.07
N LEU A 46 -16.47 -22.25 11.33
CA LEU A 46 -15.94 -21.29 12.31
C LEU A 46 -14.46 -21.55 12.64
N GLY A 47 -14.10 -22.82 12.80
CA GLY A 47 -12.71 -23.26 12.99
C GLY A 47 -11.83 -22.93 11.78
N ALA A 48 -12.35 -23.13 10.56
CA ALA A 48 -11.66 -22.73 9.34
C ALA A 48 -11.43 -21.20 9.27
N LEU A 49 -12.42 -20.39 9.64
CA LEU A 49 -12.26 -18.93 9.74
C LEU A 49 -11.23 -18.53 10.80
N SER A 50 -11.21 -19.20 11.96
CA SER A 50 -10.22 -18.95 13.02
C SER A 50 -8.79 -19.24 12.57
N ILE A 51 -8.57 -20.39 11.93
CA ILE A 51 -7.27 -20.75 11.35
C ILE A 51 -6.88 -19.76 10.24
N GLY A 52 -7.83 -19.42 9.36
CA GLY A 52 -7.62 -18.41 8.31
C GLY A 52 -7.22 -17.04 8.88
N ALA A 53 -7.90 -16.58 9.93
CA ALA A 53 -7.55 -15.35 10.64
C ALA A 53 -6.13 -15.42 11.20
N LEU A 54 -5.78 -16.52 11.85
CA LEU A 54 -4.46 -16.70 12.47
C LEU A 54 -3.34 -16.77 11.42
N VAL A 55 -3.55 -17.49 10.33
CA VAL A 55 -2.63 -17.55 9.18
C VAL A 55 -2.46 -16.17 8.57
N LEU A 56 -3.54 -15.42 8.37
CA LEU A 56 -3.45 -14.05 7.87
C LEU A 56 -2.74 -13.12 8.84
N ILE A 57 -3.03 -13.18 10.14
CA ILE A 57 -2.33 -12.39 11.16
C ILE A 57 -0.82 -12.68 11.13
N LEU A 58 -0.42 -13.95 11.04
CA LEU A 58 0.99 -14.33 10.91
C LEU A 58 1.58 -13.82 9.60
N LEU A 59 0.92 -14.04 8.47
CA LEU A 59 1.40 -13.60 7.14
C LEU A 59 1.55 -12.08 7.09
N LEU A 60 0.57 -11.34 7.61
CA LEU A 60 0.59 -9.88 7.75
C LEU A 60 1.72 -9.46 8.69
N PHE A 61 1.94 -10.18 9.79
CA PHE A 61 3.03 -9.87 10.71
C PHE A 61 4.41 -10.03 10.05
N PHE A 62 4.62 -11.10 9.28
CA PHE A 62 5.87 -11.31 8.54
C PHE A 62 6.01 -10.36 7.34
N THR A 63 4.92 -10.07 6.63
CA THR A 63 4.90 -9.20 5.45
C THR A 63 5.05 -7.72 5.82
N ILE A 64 4.31 -7.25 6.83
CA ILE A 64 4.23 -5.84 7.28
C ILE A 64 5.35 -5.58 8.31
N ASN A 65 6.57 -5.97 7.97
CA ASN A 65 7.74 -5.58 8.73
C ASN A 65 8.40 -4.39 8.03
N ARG A 66 8.67 -3.29 8.76
CA ARG A 66 9.17 -2.00 8.22
C ARG A 66 10.35 -2.16 7.24
N ARG A 67 11.20 -3.15 7.48
CA ARG A 67 12.35 -3.52 6.62
C ARG A 67 11.97 -3.87 5.18
N ASN A 68 10.73 -4.29 4.91
CA ASN A 68 10.29 -4.77 3.61
C ASN A 68 9.58 -3.70 2.76
N VAL A 69 9.14 -2.59 3.36
CA VAL A 69 8.38 -1.55 2.63
C VAL A 69 9.28 -0.37 2.26
N VAL A 70 9.99 0.22 3.22
CA VAL A 70 10.97 1.30 2.99
C VAL A 70 12.23 0.99 3.79
N ASN A 71 13.22 0.45 3.11
CA ASN A 71 14.53 0.24 3.73
C ASN A 71 15.39 1.49 3.52
N ASP A 72 15.74 2.18 4.61
CA ASP A 72 16.63 3.37 4.55
C ASP A 72 17.95 3.06 3.85
N ARG A 73 18.42 1.81 3.93
CA ARG A 73 19.62 1.35 3.22
C ARG A 73 19.41 1.32 1.71
N PHE A 74 18.24 0.86 1.24
CA PHE A 74 17.91 0.89 -0.18
C PHE A 74 17.87 2.33 -0.68
N MET A 75 17.21 3.22 0.07
CA MET A 75 17.08 4.61 -0.32
C MET A 75 18.42 5.33 -0.47
N ARG A 76 19.34 5.15 0.49
CA ARG A 76 20.71 5.71 0.39
C ARG A 76 21.46 5.22 -0.85
N VAL A 77 21.34 3.94 -1.17
CA VAL A 77 21.98 3.34 -2.35
C VAL A 77 21.33 3.89 -3.62
N ALA A 78 19.99 3.88 -3.69
CA ALA A 78 19.24 4.41 -4.83
C ALA A 78 19.60 5.87 -5.12
N GLU A 79 19.64 6.71 -4.09
CA GLU A 79 20.03 8.11 -4.19
C GLU A 79 21.46 8.28 -4.74
N SER A 80 22.40 7.45 -4.27
CA SER A 80 23.78 7.48 -4.74
C SER A 80 23.93 7.04 -6.20
N LEU A 81 23.13 6.06 -6.67
CA LEU A 81 23.16 5.60 -8.05
C LEU A 81 22.47 6.58 -9.00
N ILE A 82 21.34 7.17 -8.59
CA ILE A 82 20.66 8.21 -9.36
C ILE A 82 21.61 9.40 -9.57
N ARG A 83 22.30 9.86 -8.52
CA ARG A 83 23.30 10.94 -8.64
C ARG A 83 24.44 10.60 -9.62
N LYS A 84 24.84 9.34 -9.70
CA LYS A 84 25.89 8.87 -10.63
C LYS A 84 25.38 8.60 -12.04
N ARG A 85 24.07 8.76 -12.31
CA ARG A 85 23.40 8.38 -13.56
C ARG A 85 23.57 6.90 -13.94
N ASP A 86 23.82 6.05 -12.95
CA ASP A 86 23.94 4.61 -13.15
C ASP A 86 22.57 3.93 -13.01
N TYR A 87 21.73 4.10 -14.04
CA TYR A 87 20.37 3.57 -14.07
C TYR A 87 20.33 2.04 -14.20
N LEU A 88 21.29 1.45 -14.94
CA LEU A 88 21.41 0.00 -15.08
C LEU A 88 21.79 -0.67 -13.75
N GLY A 89 22.75 -0.10 -13.02
CA GLY A 89 23.12 -0.58 -11.69
C GLY A 89 21.96 -0.50 -10.71
N LEU A 90 21.13 0.54 -10.82
CA LEU A 90 19.97 0.72 -9.95
C LEU A 90 18.87 -0.29 -10.26
N ALA A 91 18.55 -0.52 -11.54
CA ALA A 91 17.58 -1.51 -11.96
C ALA A 91 18.02 -2.93 -11.53
N GLY A 92 19.30 -3.26 -11.67
CA GLY A 92 19.87 -4.53 -11.21
C GLY A 92 19.85 -4.71 -9.68
N TYR A 93 20.14 -3.64 -8.93
CA TYR A 93 20.08 -3.64 -7.47
C TYR A 93 18.63 -3.74 -6.95
N ALA A 94 17.70 -3.06 -7.62
CA ALA A 94 16.27 -3.13 -7.34
C ALA A 94 15.71 -4.53 -7.64
N HIS A 95 16.14 -5.17 -8.72
CA HIS A 95 15.65 -6.50 -9.10
C HIS A 95 15.95 -7.58 -8.05
N ARG A 96 17.10 -7.48 -7.35
CA ARG A 96 17.48 -8.43 -6.29
C ARG A 96 16.73 -8.24 -4.98
N ARG A 97 15.91 -7.18 -4.86
CA ARG A 97 15.16 -6.86 -3.63
C ARG A 97 13.66 -6.88 -3.86
N GLY A 98 12.94 -7.60 -3.01
CA GLY A 98 11.48 -7.72 -3.06
C GLY A 98 10.71 -6.55 -2.44
N GLU A 99 11.38 -5.45 -2.07
CA GLU A 99 10.79 -4.31 -1.38
C GLU A 99 9.82 -3.51 -2.29
N CYS A 100 8.77 -2.91 -1.74
CA CYS A 100 7.78 -2.15 -2.52
C CYS A 100 8.43 -1.00 -3.31
N ILE A 101 9.31 -0.25 -2.66
CA ILE A 101 10.03 0.87 -3.28
C ILE A 101 10.99 0.41 -4.40
N ALA A 102 11.56 -0.79 -4.26
CA ALA A 102 12.42 -1.37 -5.28
C ALA A 102 11.62 -1.75 -6.53
N ARG A 103 10.39 -2.26 -6.38
CA ARG A 103 9.50 -2.55 -7.52
C ARG A 103 9.09 -1.30 -8.27
N ILE A 104 8.74 -0.22 -7.56
CA ILE A 104 8.41 1.08 -8.18
C ILE A 104 9.63 1.58 -8.96
N THR A 105 10.78 1.64 -8.29
CA THR A 105 12.06 2.05 -8.89
C THR A 105 12.36 1.24 -10.16
N GLN A 106 12.31 -0.09 -10.08
CA GLN A 106 12.58 -0.97 -11.22
C GLN A 106 11.67 -0.65 -12.41
N LYS A 107 10.35 -0.50 -12.19
CA LYS A 107 9.39 -0.23 -13.26
C LYS A 107 9.57 1.15 -13.87
N THR A 108 9.82 2.16 -13.05
CA THR A 108 10.12 3.53 -13.50
C THR A 108 11.39 3.54 -14.36
N PHE A 109 12.48 2.91 -13.92
CA PHE A 109 13.75 2.92 -14.67
C PHE A 109 13.74 2.01 -15.91
N ASP A 110 13.00 0.89 -15.89
CA ASP A 110 12.77 0.06 -17.09
C ASP A 110 12.03 0.87 -18.17
N PHE A 111 11.04 1.69 -17.77
CA PHE A 111 10.33 2.59 -18.68
C PHE A 111 11.25 3.69 -19.26
N VAL A 112 12.07 4.34 -18.41
CA VAL A 112 13.05 5.36 -18.84
C VAL A 112 14.06 4.77 -19.83
N THR A 113 14.53 3.54 -19.60
CA THR A 113 15.52 2.89 -20.45
C THR A 113 14.94 2.50 -21.81
N LYS A 114 13.67 2.08 -21.86
CA LYS A 114 12.96 1.72 -23.10
C LYS A 114 12.48 2.94 -23.90
N ASN A 115 12.25 4.07 -23.24
CA ASN A 115 11.74 5.30 -23.86
C ASN A 115 12.66 6.50 -23.53
N PRO A 116 13.81 6.64 -24.22
CA PRO A 116 14.77 7.70 -23.92
C PRO A 116 14.24 9.12 -24.18
N GLU A 117 13.24 9.27 -25.05
CA GLU A 117 12.60 10.56 -25.37
C GLU A 117 11.36 10.87 -24.52
N ALA A 118 11.01 10.01 -23.57
CA ALA A 118 9.85 10.22 -22.70
C ALA A 118 10.02 11.48 -21.83
N LYS A 119 8.93 12.25 -21.70
CA LYS A 119 8.90 13.43 -20.84
C LYS A 119 8.88 13.02 -19.37
N PHE A 120 9.35 13.92 -18.49
CA PHE A 120 9.31 13.70 -17.04
C PHE A 120 7.89 13.39 -16.52
N ASN A 121 6.86 14.00 -17.10
CA ASN A 121 5.47 13.75 -16.72
C ASN A 121 5.05 12.29 -16.98
N GLU A 122 5.45 11.69 -18.10
CA GLU A 122 5.13 10.29 -18.42
C GLU A 122 5.83 9.32 -17.44
N ILE A 123 7.08 9.63 -17.07
CA ILE A 123 7.84 8.84 -16.10
C ILE A 123 7.19 8.91 -14.70
N ARG A 124 6.72 10.10 -14.33
CA ARG A 124 5.97 10.33 -13.10
C ARG A 124 4.68 9.53 -13.09
N ASP A 125 3.90 9.56 -14.17
CA ASP A 125 2.64 8.82 -14.27
C ASP A 125 2.85 7.31 -14.10
N VAL A 126 3.91 6.75 -14.69
CA VAL A 126 4.27 5.33 -14.52
C VAL A 126 4.66 5.01 -13.06
N ALA A 127 5.44 5.88 -12.42
CA ALA A 127 5.84 5.69 -11.02
C ALA A 127 4.64 5.78 -10.07
N GLU A 128 3.74 6.74 -10.27
CA GLU A 128 2.50 6.91 -9.50
C GLU A 128 1.56 5.71 -9.70
N ALA A 129 1.40 5.23 -10.93
CA ALA A 129 0.58 4.05 -11.23
C ALA A 129 1.11 2.79 -10.52
N GLU A 130 2.41 2.54 -10.55
CA GLU A 130 3.00 1.40 -9.81
C GLU A 130 2.94 1.60 -8.30
N GLY A 131 3.11 2.83 -7.80
CA GLY A 131 2.93 3.18 -6.40
C GLY A 131 1.51 2.86 -5.91
N SER A 132 0.50 3.31 -6.65
CA SER A 132 -0.92 3.02 -6.39
C SER A 132 -1.21 1.51 -6.42
N ARG A 133 -0.61 0.76 -7.36
CA ARG A 133 -0.74 -0.70 -7.43
C ARG A 133 -0.16 -1.40 -6.20
N GLN A 134 1.02 -0.99 -5.74
CA GLN A 134 1.60 -1.54 -4.51
C GLN A 134 0.75 -1.19 -3.29
N ALA A 135 0.25 0.05 -3.21
CA ALA A 135 -0.61 0.50 -2.12
C ALA A 135 -1.92 -0.28 -2.04
N SER A 136 -2.58 -0.46 -3.19
CA SER A 136 -3.80 -1.26 -3.30
C SER A 136 -3.57 -2.72 -2.87
N THR A 137 -2.47 -3.33 -3.32
CA THR A 137 -2.11 -4.71 -2.93
C THR A 137 -1.92 -4.86 -1.42
N LEU A 138 -1.32 -3.86 -0.76
CA LEU A 138 -1.10 -3.87 0.68
C LEU A 138 -2.42 -3.68 1.46
N ASN A 139 -3.30 -2.80 0.95
CA ASN A 139 -4.63 -2.59 1.51
C ASN A 139 -5.52 -3.83 1.34
N GLN A 140 -5.49 -4.50 0.20
CA GLN A 140 -6.34 -5.68 -0.03
C GLN A 140 -5.98 -6.83 0.91
N ARG A 141 -4.70 -6.99 1.27
CA ARG A 141 -4.27 -7.99 2.25
C ARG A 141 -4.83 -7.75 3.65
N ILE A 142 -4.96 -6.49 4.07
CA ILE A 142 -5.59 -6.16 5.36
C ILE A 142 -7.12 -6.25 5.29
N SER A 143 -7.73 -5.99 4.14
CA SER A 143 -9.18 -6.10 3.95
C SER A 143 -9.69 -7.52 4.22
N TYR A 144 -8.96 -8.56 3.82
CA TYR A 144 -9.35 -9.94 4.13
C TYR A 144 -9.50 -10.21 5.64
N LEU A 145 -8.74 -9.52 6.49
CA LEU A 145 -8.87 -9.66 7.94
C LEU A 145 -10.13 -8.95 8.46
N ALA A 146 -10.53 -7.83 7.84
CA ALA A 146 -11.79 -7.16 8.12
C ALA A 146 -12.99 -8.02 7.68
N ASP A 147 -12.89 -8.66 6.52
CA ASP A 147 -13.93 -9.55 6.00
C ASP A 147 -14.17 -10.72 6.98
N ILE A 148 -13.10 -11.35 7.48
CA ILE A 148 -13.23 -12.40 8.50
C ILE A 148 -13.83 -11.87 9.80
N GLY A 149 -13.42 -10.66 10.22
CA GLY A 149 -13.99 -9.98 11.39
C GLY A 149 -15.50 -9.74 11.28
N ALA A 150 -16.01 -9.48 10.07
CA ALA A 150 -17.43 -9.29 9.81
C ALA A 150 -18.19 -10.62 9.62
N ILE A 151 -17.58 -11.60 8.95
CA ILE A 151 -18.23 -12.87 8.61
C ILE A 151 -18.30 -13.81 9.82
N ALA A 152 -17.28 -13.84 10.70
CA ALA A 152 -17.26 -14.77 11.84
C ALA A 152 -18.48 -14.65 12.78
N PRO A 153 -18.92 -13.43 13.20
CA PRO A 153 -20.15 -13.26 13.97
C PRO A 153 -21.40 -13.71 13.21
N MET A 154 -21.46 -13.47 11.90
CA MET A 154 -22.61 -13.88 11.07
C MET A 154 -22.71 -15.40 10.97
N VAL A 155 -21.58 -16.10 10.88
CA VAL A 155 -21.54 -17.58 10.93
C VAL A 155 -21.92 -18.09 12.32
N GLY A 156 -21.51 -17.40 13.39
CA GLY A 156 -21.95 -17.71 14.76
C GLY A 156 -23.46 -17.61 14.92
N LEU A 157 -24.06 -16.53 14.43
CA LEU A 157 -25.52 -16.34 14.40
C LEU A 157 -26.22 -17.40 13.53
N LEU A 158 -25.65 -17.77 12.39
CA LEU A 158 -26.17 -18.86 11.56
C LEU A 158 -26.20 -20.18 12.36
N GLY A 159 -25.20 -20.42 13.20
CA GLY A 159 -25.14 -21.53 14.13
C GLY A 159 -26.36 -21.64 15.05
N THR A 160 -26.88 -20.52 15.55
CA THR A 160 -28.06 -20.54 16.44
C THR A 160 -29.32 -20.95 15.70
N VAL A 161 -29.48 -20.48 14.47
CA VAL A 161 -30.61 -20.84 13.62
C VAL A 161 -30.60 -22.34 13.35
N PHE A 162 -29.44 -22.91 12.99
CA PHE A 162 -29.33 -24.35 12.78
C PHE A 162 -29.50 -25.17 14.06
N GLY A 163 -28.93 -24.74 15.19
CA GLY A 163 -29.09 -25.41 16.49
C GLY A 163 -30.56 -25.46 16.93
N MET A 164 -31.30 -24.35 16.77
CA MET A 164 -32.73 -24.32 17.05
C MET A 164 -33.54 -25.19 16.07
N ILE A 165 -33.23 -25.18 14.77
CA ILE A 165 -33.91 -26.06 13.80
C ILE A 165 -33.72 -27.54 14.17
N ARG A 166 -32.50 -27.93 14.54
CA ARG A 166 -32.21 -29.30 14.99
C ARG A 166 -32.98 -29.67 16.24
N ALA A 167 -32.99 -28.79 17.24
CA ALA A 167 -33.78 -28.99 18.46
C ALA A 167 -35.26 -29.26 18.14
N PHE A 168 -35.87 -28.46 17.27
CA PHE A 168 -37.28 -28.66 16.88
C PHE A 168 -37.54 -29.95 16.11
N LEU A 169 -36.63 -30.36 15.21
CA LEU A 169 -36.75 -31.63 14.48
C LEU A 169 -36.67 -32.84 15.42
N GLU A 170 -35.82 -32.78 16.44
CA GLU A 170 -35.67 -33.87 17.40
C GLU A 170 -36.83 -33.97 18.41
N ILE A 171 -37.49 -32.84 18.69
CA ILE A 171 -38.70 -32.81 19.51
C ILE A 171 -39.87 -33.47 18.79
N ASN A 172 -40.00 -33.24 17.48
CA ASN A 172 -41.05 -33.84 16.66
C ASN A 172 -40.96 -35.37 16.57
N THR A 173 -39.79 -35.95 16.83
CA THR A 173 -39.56 -37.41 16.75
C THR A 173 -39.59 -38.11 18.12
N GLY A 174 -39.59 -37.38 19.23
CA GLY A 174 -39.61 -37.94 20.60
C GLY A 174 -41.02 -38.08 21.17
N ASN A 175 -41.35 -39.24 21.75
CA ASN A 175 -42.67 -39.53 22.33
C ASN A 175 -42.83 -39.16 23.82
N VAL A 176 -41.75 -38.79 24.51
CA VAL A 176 -41.76 -38.50 25.96
C VAL A 176 -41.43 -37.03 26.21
N GLU A 177 -42.26 -36.36 27.02
CA GLU A 177 -42.19 -34.92 27.26
C GLU A 177 -40.88 -34.46 27.93
N VAL A 178 -40.34 -35.27 28.86
CA VAL A 178 -39.03 -35.03 29.50
C VAL A 178 -37.88 -35.07 28.49
N VAL A 179 -37.94 -36.02 27.53
CA VAL A 179 -36.91 -36.15 26.47
C VAL A 179 -36.97 -34.96 25.52
N ARG A 180 -38.15 -34.39 25.27
CA ARG A 180 -38.32 -33.17 24.45
C ARG A 180 -37.66 -31.95 25.11
N GLN A 181 -37.84 -31.77 26.41
CA GLN A 181 -37.25 -30.64 27.14
C GLN A 181 -35.72 -30.72 27.18
N MET A 182 -35.14 -31.89 27.46
CA MET A 182 -33.68 -32.06 27.48
C MET A 182 -33.05 -31.84 26.11
N LYS A 183 -33.70 -32.30 25.03
CA LYS A 183 -33.22 -32.08 23.65
C LYS A 183 -33.28 -30.63 23.22
N LEU A 184 -34.34 -29.90 23.60
CA LEU A 184 -34.43 -28.46 23.35
C LEU A 184 -33.29 -27.71 24.05
N ALA A 185 -33.06 -28.02 25.34
CA ALA A 185 -31.97 -27.41 26.11
C ALA A 185 -30.59 -27.67 25.48
N GLY A 186 -30.35 -28.88 24.98
CA GLY A 186 -29.12 -29.24 24.26
C GLY A 186 -28.89 -28.40 23.00
N GLY A 187 -29.90 -28.26 22.13
CA GLY A 187 -29.76 -27.46 20.91
C GLY A 187 -29.62 -25.96 21.14
N VAL A 188 -30.21 -25.44 22.24
CA VAL A 188 -29.99 -24.04 22.67
C VAL A 188 -28.57 -23.84 23.22
N ALA A 189 -28.04 -24.80 23.98
CA ALA A 189 -26.67 -24.74 24.46
C ALA A 189 -25.65 -24.75 23.29
N GLU A 190 -25.81 -25.67 22.32
CA GLU A 190 -25.00 -25.73 21.09
C GLU A 190 -25.01 -24.38 20.34
N ALA A 191 -26.20 -23.79 20.20
CA ALA A 191 -26.42 -22.50 19.55
C ALA A 191 -25.66 -21.35 20.24
N LEU A 192 -25.73 -21.28 21.57
CA LEU A 192 -25.07 -20.24 22.36
C LEU A 192 -23.54 -20.35 22.30
N VAL A 193 -23.00 -21.57 22.42
CA VAL A 193 -21.55 -21.81 22.32
C VAL A 193 -21.01 -21.41 20.96
N THR A 194 -21.74 -21.72 19.88
CA THR A 194 -21.35 -21.35 18.51
C THR A 194 -21.33 -19.83 18.31
N THR A 195 -22.31 -19.12 18.87
CA THR A 195 -22.36 -17.64 18.80
C THR A 195 -21.25 -16.99 19.58
N ALA A 196 -21.04 -17.43 20.82
CA ALA A 196 -19.96 -16.92 21.67
C ALA A 196 -18.61 -17.08 20.96
N SER A 197 -18.36 -18.26 20.39
CA SER A 197 -17.15 -18.55 19.62
C SER A 197 -17.00 -17.63 18.40
N GLY A 198 -18.07 -17.41 17.64
CA GLY A 198 -18.05 -16.57 16.43
C GLY A 198 -17.78 -15.10 16.74
N LEU A 199 -18.37 -14.60 17.82
CA LEU A 199 -18.11 -13.25 18.34
C LEU A 199 -16.67 -13.11 18.84
N SER A 200 -16.16 -14.08 19.61
CA SER A 200 -14.78 -14.06 20.07
C SER A 200 -13.78 -13.98 18.92
N ILE A 201 -13.96 -14.79 17.87
CA ILE A 201 -13.10 -14.76 16.67
C ILE A 201 -13.23 -13.43 15.94
N GLY A 202 -14.46 -12.94 15.73
CA GLY A 202 -14.71 -11.68 15.03
C GLY A 202 -14.10 -10.46 15.74
N ILE A 203 -14.29 -10.37 17.06
CA ILE A 203 -13.71 -9.28 17.88
C ILE A 203 -12.18 -9.31 17.79
N LEU A 204 -11.56 -10.49 17.95
CA LEU A 204 -10.11 -10.62 17.85
C LEU A 204 -9.59 -10.20 16.47
N ALA A 205 -10.20 -10.69 15.40
CA ALA A 205 -9.82 -10.33 14.03
C ALA A 205 -9.91 -8.80 13.81
N MET A 206 -10.96 -8.15 14.31
CA MET A 206 -11.15 -6.70 14.19
C MET A 206 -10.12 -5.88 14.96
N ILE A 207 -9.71 -6.32 16.16
CA ILE A 207 -8.64 -5.68 16.93
C ILE A 207 -7.33 -5.71 16.14
N PHE A 208 -6.96 -6.88 15.62
CA PHE A 208 -5.74 -7.01 14.81
C PHE A 208 -5.82 -6.20 13.52
N TYR A 209 -6.98 -6.22 12.84
CA TYR A 209 -7.22 -5.39 11.65
C TYR A 209 -6.97 -3.90 11.93
N SER A 210 -7.51 -3.36 13.02
CA SER A 210 -7.31 -1.95 13.39
C SER A 210 -5.82 -1.61 13.57
N VAL A 211 -5.07 -2.46 14.27
CA VAL A 211 -3.64 -2.28 14.51
C VAL A 211 -2.84 -2.37 13.20
N PHE A 212 -3.11 -3.38 12.36
CA PHE A 212 -2.42 -3.55 11.09
C PHE A 212 -2.75 -2.44 10.10
N ARG A 213 -4.01 -2.00 10.05
CA ARG A 213 -4.45 -0.86 9.24
C ARG A 213 -3.64 0.39 9.56
N GLY A 214 -3.50 0.74 10.84
CA GLY A 214 -2.69 1.90 11.25
C GLY A 214 -1.21 1.78 10.82
N ARG A 215 -0.62 0.60 10.93
CA ARG A 215 0.77 0.36 10.49
C ARG A 215 0.93 0.43 8.97
N VAL A 216 0.02 -0.18 8.21
CA VAL A 216 0.04 -0.16 6.75
C VAL A 216 -0.08 1.27 6.24
N GLN A 217 -1.03 2.05 6.76
CA GLN A 217 -1.20 3.45 6.35
C GLN A 217 0.09 4.27 6.56
N ARG A 218 0.73 4.12 7.73
CA ARG A 218 2.03 4.77 7.98
C ARG A 218 3.09 4.35 6.95
N TYR A 219 3.18 3.07 6.61
CA TYR A 219 4.15 2.59 5.62
C TYR A 219 3.83 3.03 4.20
N LEU A 220 2.55 3.20 3.84
CA LEU A 220 2.15 3.78 2.57
C LEU A 220 2.58 5.24 2.47
N THR A 221 2.41 6.03 3.54
CA THR A 221 2.91 7.41 3.58
C THR A 221 4.44 7.47 3.48
N GLU A 222 5.16 6.59 4.18
CA GLU A 222 6.63 6.49 4.06
C GLU A 222 7.05 6.10 2.63
N LEU A 223 6.30 5.21 1.97
CA LEU A 223 6.55 4.77 0.58
C LEU A 223 6.32 5.90 -0.42
N GLU A 224 5.21 6.64 -0.28
CA GLU A 224 4.85 7.77 -1.14
C GLU A 224 5.88 8.91 -1.02
N ALA A 225 6.32 9.22 0.20
CA ALA A 225 7.39 10.19 0.42
C ALA A 225 8.70 9.75 -0.24
N ALA A 226 9.08 8.47 -0.13
CA ALA A 226 10.28 7.93 -0.76
C ALA A 226 10.20 7.95 -2.30
N ALA A 227 9.04 7.57 -2.88
CA ALA A 227 8.80 7.62 -4.31
C ALA A 227 8.88 9.06 -4.85
N THR A 228 8.24 10.00 -4.14
CA THR A 228 8.29 11.43 -4.47
C THR A 228 9.71 11.97 -4.43
N HIS A 229 10.50 11.58 -3.43
CA HIS A 229 11.91 11.98 -3.32
C HIS A 229 12.75 11.46 -4.50
N LEU A 230 12.58 10.18 -4.88
CA LEU A 230 13.28 9.62 -6.05
C LEU A 230 12.87 10.32 -7.35
N LEU A 231 11.58 10.60 -7.54
CA LEU A 231 11.08 11.34 -8.69
C LEU A 231 11.62 12.77 -8.75
N ALA A 232 11.71 13.46 -7.60
CA ALA A 232 12.28 14.81 -7.54
C ALA A 232 13.76 14.82 -7.95
N LEU A 233 14.55 13.86 -7.48
CA LEU A 233 15.95 13.70 -7.87
C LEU A 233 16.07 13.42 -9.38
N LEU A 234 15.22 12.56 -9.92
CA LEU A 234 15.18 12.25 -11.34
C LEU A 234 14.79 13.49 -12.17
N GLY A 235 13.73 14.20 -11.77
CA GLY A 235 13.24 15.41 -12.45
C GLY A 235 14.27 16.53 -12.51
N SER A 236 15.07 16.70 -11.45
CA SER A 236 16.17 17.67 -11.44
C SER A 236 17.20 17.39 -12.54
N GLN A 237 17.43 16.12 -12.90
CA GLN A 237 18.36 15.73 -13.96
C GLN A 237 17.78 15.95 -15.36
N PHE A 238 16.49 15.63 -15.55
CA PHE A 238 15.80 15.86 -16.82
C PHE A 238 15.70 17.36 -17.16
N GLN A 239 15.38 18.22 -16.18
CA GLN A 239 15.39 19.67 -16.37
C GLN A 239 16.77 20.20 -16.72
N GLN A 240 17.84 19.65 -16.14
CA GLN A 240 19.21 20.05 -16.48
C GLN A 240 19.61 19.63 -17.89
N SER A 241 19.12 18.48 -18.39
CA SER A 241 19.31 18.09 -19.80
C SER A 241 18.51 18.93 -20.78
N GLU A 242 17.27 19.31 -20.46
CA GLU A 242 16.49 20.22 -21.32
C GLU A 242 17.10 21.62 -21.34
N ARG A 243 17.55 22.13 -20.18
CA ARG A 243 18.23 23.43 -20.08
C ARG A 243 19.60 23.43 -20.77
N TYR A 244 20.23 22.27 -20.95
CA TYR A 244 21.47 22.11 -21.72
C TYR A 244 21.23 21.68 -23.18
N ARG A 245 19.99 21.61 -23.72
CA ARG A 245 19.86 21.62 -25.19
C ARG A 245 20.48 22.93 -25.64
N PRO A 246 21.66 22.92 -26.28
CA PRO A 246 22.16 24.16 -26.85
C PRO A 246 21.06 24.55 -27.81
N ASP A 247 20.51 25.74 -27.60
CA ASP A 247 19.60 26.36 -28.53
C ASP A 247 20.19 26.06 -29.91
N LYS A 248 19.42 25.44 -30.81
CA LYS A 248 19.83 25.40 -32.22
C LYS A 248 19.86 26.88 -32.57
N LYS A 249 21.01 27.53 -32.34
CA LYS A 249 21.27 28.89 -32.78
C LYS A 249 20.78 28.87 -34.21
N ALA A 250 19.78 29.72 -34.49
CA ALA A 250 19.44 30.05 -35.86
C ALA A 250 20.79 30.18 -36.60
N PRO A 251 20.98 29.50 -37.74
CA PRO A 251 22.26 29.53 -38.44
C PRO A 251 22.73 30.97 -38.47
N ALA A 252 23.98 31.20 -38.04
CA ALA A 252 24.54 32.55 -37.99
C ALA A 252 24.18 33.25 -39.30
N PRO A 253 23.64 34.50 -39.26
CA PRO A 253 23.30 35.19 -40.49
C PRO A 253 24.52 35.12 -41.41
N ALA A 254 24.29 34.69 -42.65
CA ALA A 254 25.34 34.50 -43.64
C ALA A 254 26.27 35.72 -43.61
N PRO A 255 27.61 35.53 -43.68
CA PRO A 255 28.52 36.67 -43.69
C PRO A 255 28.05 37.63 -44.79
N GLU A 256 27.76 38.87 -44.40
CA GLU A 256 27.44 39.93 -45.37
C GLU A 256 28.55 39.92 -46.43
N PRO A 257 28.20 39.92 -47.73
CA PRO A 257 29.19 39.93 -48.78
C PRO A 257 30.11 41.14 -48.58
N ALA A 258 31.42 40.89 -48.57
CA ALA A 258 32.47 41.84 -48.27
C ALA A 258 32.67 42.91 -49.37
N ASP A 259 31.58 43.42 -49.94
CA ASP A 259 31.59 44.25 -51.15
C ASP A 259 31.19 45.72 -50.91
N THR A 260 31.18 46.19 -49.67
CA THR A 260 31.19 47.64 -49.41
C THR A 260 32.48 48.05 -48.73
N TYR A 261 33.53 48.23 -49.54
CA TYR A 261 34.67 49.06 -49.14
C TYR A 261 34.16 50.48 -48.88
N GLN A 262 33.81 50.78 -47.63
CA GLN A 262 33.54 52.15 -47.21
C GLN A 262 34.89 52.89 -47.19
N LEU A 263 35.08 53.80 -48.15
CA LEU A 263 36.27 54.65 -48.22
C LEU A 263 36.47 55.39 -46.88
N PRO A 264 37.71 55.46 -46.35
CA PRO A 264 38.03 56.21 -45.14
C PRO A 264 37.54 57.66 -45.25
N ARG A 265 37.00 58.22 -44.16
CA ARG A 265 36.43 59.58 -44.12
C ARG A 265 37.36 60.67 -44.67
N SER A 266 38.68 60.44 -44.67
CA SER A 266 39.69 61.36 -45.20
C SER A 266 39.67 61.51 -46.73
N GLN A 267 39.03 60.60 -47.47
CA GLN A 267 38.95 60.64 -48.94
C GLN A 267 37.57 61.06 -49.48
N ARG A 268 36.63 61.47 -48.62
CA ARG A 268 35.34 61.98 -49.09
C ARG A 268 35.51 63.37 -49.72
N PRO A 269 35.07 63.61 -50.97
CA PRO A 269 35.00 64.95 -51.53
C PRO A 269 34.07 65.83 -50.68
N ALA A 270 34.45 67.10 -50.47
CA ALA A 270 33.65 68.04 -49.71
C ALA A 270 32.28 68.28 -50.40
N PRO A 271 31.17 68.43 -49.64
CA PRO A 271 29.86 68.65 -50.24
C PRO A 271 29.83 70.00 -50.99
N ALA A 272 29.32 69.98 -52.22
CA ALA A 272 29.16 71.17 -53.05
C ALA A 272 28.17 72.15 -52.40
N ARG A 273 28.51 73.45 -52.42
CA ARG A 273 27.61 74.51 -51.92
C ARG A 273 26.32 74.54 -52.75
N PRO A 274 25.15 74.69 -52.12
CA PRO A 274 23.90 74.91 -52.85
C PRO A 274 23.97 76.24 -53.60
N SER A 275 23.72 76.22 -54.91
CA SER A 275 23.51 77.42 -55.73
C SER A 275 22.19 78.08 -55.31
N GLN A 276 22.25 79.35 -54.89
CA GLN A 276 21.07 80.18 -54.70
C GLN A 276 20.32 80.32 -56.04
N SER A 277 19.11 79.79 -56.11
CA SER A 277 18.14 80.11 -57.17
C SER A 277 17.22 81.21 -56.63
N ASP A 278 17.28 82.39 -57.26
CA ASP A 278 16.43 83.55 -56.98
C ASP A 278 14.93 83.24 -57.20
N PRO A 279 14.02 83.90 -56.47
CA PRO A 279 12.58 83.69 -56.59
C PRO A 279 12.00 84.36 -57.85
N PRO A 280 10.96 83.77 -58.48
CA PRO A 280 10.39 84.30 -59.71
C PRO A 280 9.54 85.54 -59.46
N GLY A 281 9.72 86.55 -60.32
CA GLY A 281 8.81 87.67 -60.48
C GLY A 281 7.71 87.38 -61.52
N ALA A 282 6.57 88.04 -61.28
CA ALA A 282 5.37 88.21 -62.12
C ALA A 282 4.49 86.99 -62.38
#